data_AF-V2X8T4-F1
#
_entry.id   AF-V2X8T4-F1
#
_cell.length_a   1.000
_cell.length_b   1.000
_cell.length_c   1.000
_cell.angle_alpha   90.00
_cell.angle_beta   90.00
_cell.angle_gamma   90.00
#
_symmetry.space_group_name_H-M   'P 1'
#
loop_
_entity.id
_entity.type
_entity.pdbx_description
1 polymer ?
#
loop_
_entity_poly.entity_id
_entity_poly.type
_entity_poly.pdbx_seq_one_letter_code
_entity_poly.pdbx_strand_id
1 'polypeptide(L)' 'MLDRYHLVPTFRSSTIRRFTVNASEMKKLAAHDFENLLQCSIPVFEGLFNEPHNTRLMKLLY' A
#
# COMPACT_ATOMS: atom_id res chain seq x y z
N MET A 1 -6.04 12.27 0.03
CA MET A 1 -5.03 11.49 0.77
C MET A 1 -5.62 10.11 0.99
N LEU A 2 -4.94 9.05 0.53
CA LEU A 2 -5.42 7.67 0.68
C LEU A 2 -4.79 7.09 1.94
N ASP A 3 -5.39 7.35 3.10
CA ASP A 3 -4.84 6.93 4.40
C ASP A 3 -4.75 5.41 4.61
N ARG A 4 -5.38 4.59 3.75
CA ARG A 4 -5.47 3.12 3.91
C ARG A 4 -5.52 2.37 2.58
N TYR A 5 -4.86 1.22 2.52
CA TYR A 5 -4.86 0.32 1.35
C TYR A 5 -6.26 -0.01 0.81
N HIS A 6 -7.24 -0.27 1.67
CA HIS A 6 -8.60 -0.60 1.21
C HIS A 6 -9.33 0.61 0.57
N LEU A 7 -8.86 1.84 0.77
CA LEU A 7 -9.39 3.02 0.08
C LEU A 7 -8.78 3.21 -1.31
N VAL A 8 -7.69 2.49 -1.64
CA VAL A 8 -7.05 2.59 -2.95
C VAL A 8 -8.04 2.10 -4.01
N PRO A 9 -8.49 2.98 -4.94
CA PRO A 9 -9.41 2.58 -5.98
C PRO A 9 -8.73 1.56 -6.89
N THR A 10 -9.49 0.59 -7.39
CA THR A 10 -8.98 -0.41 -8.34
C THR A 10 -8.50 0.31 -9.59
N PHE A 11 -7.19 0.29 -9.83
CA PHE A 11 -6.59 0.96 -10.97
C PHE A 11 -6.53 0.03 -12.18
N ARG A 12 -6.83 0.58 -13.36
CA ARG A 12 -6.70 -0.06 -14.68
C ARG A 12 -7.42 -1.41 -14.78
N SER A 13 -8.74 -1.39 -14.93
CA SER A 13 -9.66 -2.45 -15.40
C SER A 13 -9.53 -3.91 -14.89
N SER A 14 -8.54 -4.28 -14.08
CA SER A 14 -8.31 -5.62 -13.51
C SER A 14 -6.92 -5.83 -12.87
N THR A 15 -5.95 -4.91 -13.02
CA THR A 15 -4.55 -5.17 -12.59
C THR A 15 -4.32 -4.98 -11.09
N ILE A 16 -4.92 -3.96 -10.47
CA ILE A 16 -4.88 -3.76 -9.01
C ILE A 16 -6.22 -4.20 -8.44
N ARG A 17 -6.21 -5.33 -7.74
CA ARG A 17 -7.41 -5.87 -7.10
C ARG A 17 -7.72 -5.12 -5.81
N ARG A 18 -8.98 -5.19 -5.37
CA ARG A 18 -9.41 -4.62 -4.10
C ARG A 18 -8.62 -5.28 -2.96
N PHE A 19 -7.83 -4.49 -2.24
CA PHE A 19 -7.11 -4.97 -1.07
C PHE A 19 -8.10 -5.50 -0.03
N THR A 20 -7.66 -6.48 0.77
CA THR A 20 -8.45 -6.96 1.90
C THR A 20 -8.62 -5.86 2.94
N VAL A 21 -9.66 -5.97 3.78
CA VAL A 21 -9.94 -4.98 4.85
C VAL A 21 -8.72 -4.78 5.75
N ASN A 22 -7.95 -5.85 5.99
CA ASN A 22 -6.70 -5.83 6.76
C ASN A 22 -5.52 -6.31 5.91
N ALA A 23 -4.97 -5.41 5.09
CA ALA A 23 -3.75 -5.68 4.34
C ALA A 23 -2.57 -6.11 5.24
N SER A 24 -2.50 -5.60 6.48
CA SER A 24 -1.45 -5.91 7.45
C SER A 24 -1.51 -7.33 8.02
N GLU A 25 -2.65 -8.03 7.94
CA GLU A 25 -2.78 -9.42 8.40
C GLU A 25 -1.99 -10.37 7.50
N MET A 26 -1.74 -9.97 6.23
CA MET A 26 -0.98 -10.73 5.23
C MET A 26 -1.43 -12.19 5.06
N LYS A 27 -2.70 -12.47 5.39
CA LYS A 27 -3.27 -13.82 5.35
C LYS A 27 -3.92 -14.07 3.98
N LYS A 28 -3.62 -15.23 3.38
CA LYS A 28 -4.11 -15.65 2.06
C LYS A 28 -3.74 -14.69 0.92
N LEU A 29 -2.55 -14.10 0.96
CA LEU A 29 -2.02 -13.30 -0.16
C LEU A 29 -1.38 -14.20 -1.22
N ALA A 30 -1.73 -13.99 -2.48
CA ALA A 30 -0.99 -14.55 -3.61
C ALA A 30 0.20 -13.64 -3.98
N ALA A 31 1.14 -14.15 -4.77
CA ALA A 31 2.32 -13.39 -5.22
C ALA A 31 1.95 -12.01 -5.82
N HIS A 32 0.89 -11.95 -6.63
CA HIS A 32 0.42 -10.70 -7.23
C HIS A 32 -0.11 -9.68 -6.21
N ASP A 33 -0.66 -10.14 -5.07
CA ASP A 33 -1.13 -9.21 -4.04
C ASP A 33 0.06 -8.50 -3.37
N PHE A 34 1.21 -9.17 -3.24
CA PHE A 34 2.44 -8.55 -2.74
C PHE A 34 2.97 -7.45 -3.68
N GLU A 35 2.95 -7.70 -5.00
CA GLU A 35 3.32 -6.69 -5.99
C GLU A 35 2.39 -5.47 -5.94
N ASN A 36 1.08 -5.70 -5.83
CA ASN A 36 0.09 -4.63 -5.70
C ASN A 36 0.28 -3.82 -4.40
N LEU A 37 0.56 -4.49 -3.27
CA LEU A 37 0.86 -3.83 -2.00
C LEU A 37 2.10 -2.95 -2.11
N LEU A 38 3.17 -3.47 -2.71
CA LEU A 38 4.41 -2.72 -2.89
C LEU A 38 4.21 -1.49 -3.80
N GLN A 39 3.52 -1.65 -4.93
CA GLN A 39 3.26 -0.54 -5.85
C GLN A 39 2.38 0.55 -5.25
N CYS A 40 1.41 0.18 -4.40
CA CYS A 40 0.53 1.14 -3.73
C CYS A 40 1.11 1.68 -2.42
N SER A 41 2.23 1.15 -1.94
CA SER A 41 2.80 1.53 -0.65
C SER A 41 3.30 2.98 -0.60
N ILE A 42 3.86 3.48 -1.69
CA ILE A 42 4.41 4.84 -1.79
C ILE A 42 3.34 5.90 -1.47
N PRO A 43 2.21 6.01 -2.22
CA PRO A 43 1.19 7.02 -1.94
C PRO A 43 0.36 6.74 -0.67
N VAL A 44 0.37 5.50 -0.15
CA VAL A 44 -0.37 5.14 1.08
C VAL A 44 0.41 5.53 2.33
N PHE A 45 1.73 5.43 2.29
CA PHE A 45 2.57 5.74 3.43
C PHE A 45 3.14 7.17 3.43
N GLU A 46 3.09 7.88 2.30
CA GLU A 46 3.52 9.27 2.21
C GLU A 46 2.74 10.17 3.16
N GLY A 47 3.41 10.70 4.18
CA GLY A 47 2.80 11.58 5.18
C GLY A 47 1.95 10.86 6.23
N LEU A 48 1.95 9.52 6.26
CA LEU A 48 1.23 8.74 7.27
C LEU A 48 1.91 8.80 8.65
N PHE A 49 3.23 8.93 8.67
CA PHE A 49 4.02 8.96 9.91
C PHE A 49 4.58 10.36 10.19
N ASN A 50 4.85 10.65 11.45
CA ASN A 50 5.60 11.85 11.83
C ASN A 50 7.09 11.67 11.54
N GLU A 51 7.81 12.78 11.38
CA GLU A 51 9.28 12.76 11.32
C GLU A 51 9.86 12.25 12.65
N PRO A 52 10.95 11.45 12.61
CA PRO A 52 11.80 11.12 11.46
C PRO A 52 11.38 9.84 10.70
N HIS A 53 10.25 9.23 11.06
CA HIS A 53 9.89 7.90 10.56
C HIS A 53 9.41 7.93 9.11
N ASN A 54 8.68 8.98 8.71
CA ASN A 54 8.24 9.16 7.34
C ASN A 54 9.42 9.27 6.37
N THR A 55 10.41 10.14 6.65
CA THR A 55 11.63 10.23 5.82
C THR A 55 12.36 8.88 5.67
N ARG A 56 12.50 8.12 6.76
CA ARG A 56 13.15 6.79 6.70
C ARG A 56 12.37 5.80 5.86
N LEU A 57 11.05 5.79 6.00
CA LEU A 57 10.18 4.89 5.25
C LEU A 57 10.16 5.24 3.77
N MET A 58 10.05 6.53 3.43
CA MET A 58 10.13 6.98 2.03
C MET A 58 11.45 6.57 1.39
N LYS A 59 12.59 6.69 2.10
CA LYS A 59 13.90 6.24 1.61
C LYS A 59 13.99 4.72 1.34
N LEU A 60 13.13 3.91 1.95
CA LEU A 60 13.08 2.45 1.70
C LEU A 60 12.16 2.08 0.53
N LEU A 61 11.21 2.97 0.20
CA LEU A 61 10.22 2.74 -0.86
C LEU A 61 10.65 3.34 -2.21
N TYR A 62 11.62 4.26 -2.22
CA TYR A 62 12.31 4.84 -3.39
C TYR A 62 13.69 4.20 -3.60
#